data_AF-A0A5B6W720-F1
#
_entry.id   AF-A0A5B6W720-F1
#
_cell.length_a   1.000
_cell.length_b   1.000
_cell.length_c   1.000
_cell.angle_alpha   90.00
_cell.angle_beta   90.00
_cell.angle_gamma   90.00
#
_symmetry.space_group_name_H-M   'P 1'
#
loop_
_entity.id
_entity.type
_entity.pdbx_description
1 polymer ?
#
loop_
_entity_poly.entity_id
_entity_poly.type
_entity_poly.pdbx_seq_one_letter_code
_entity_poly.pdbx_strand_id
1 'polypeptide(L)'
;MKCSHFLAIHISYYLQRLAEIYVAEIVWLYGMPVSITLDLDPRFKSWERYLLLVEFIYNNSYQASIQIAHFEALYGRRFPTPLCWVQLYEKKIIGPELVCETEDRVKLICEKLKAASDRK
;
A
#
# COMPACT_ATOMS: atom_id res chain seq x y z
N MET A 1 -8.54 7.02 -16.99
CA MET A 1 -9.41 5.83 -17.18
C MET A 1 -9.98 5.49 -15.81
N LYS A 2 -11.30 5.60 -15.59
CA LYS A 2 -11.93 5.12 -14.34
C LYS A 2 -12.04 3.60 -14.47
N CYS A 3 -11.32 2.86 -13.63
CA CYS A 3 -11.47 1.41 -13.55
C CYS A 3 -12.46 1.12 -12.43
N SER A 4 -13.58 0.48 -12.78
CA SER A 4 -14.52 -0.05 -11.79
C SER A 4 -13.95 -1.38 -11.29
N HIS A 5 -13.52 -1.44 -10.04
CA HIS A 5 -13.05 -2.67 -9.40
C HIS A 5 -14.17 -3.28 -8.58
N PHE A 6 -14.57 -4.50 -8.94
CA PHE A 6 -15.59 -5.25 -8.23
C PHE A 6 -14.92 -6.17 -7.22
N LEU A 7 -15.23 -5.98 -5.94
CA LEU A 7 -14.86 -6.90 -4.88
C LEU A 7 -15.91 -7.99 -4.77
N ALA A 8 -15.48 -9.26 -4.83
CA ALA A 8 -16.34 -10.38 -4.49
C ALA A 8 -16.50 -10.42 -2.96
N ILE A 9 -17.71 -10.19 -2.47
CA ILE A 9 -18.02 -10.10 -1.04
C ILE A 9 -19.08 -11.14 -0.69
N HIS A 10 -18.90 -11.81 0.45
CA HIS A 10 -19.89 -12.75 0.96
C HIS A 10 -21.03 -12.02 1.67
N ILE A 11 -22.28 -12.37 1.36
CA ILE A 11 -23.47 -11.61 1.80
C ILE A 11 -23.66 -11.62 3.33
N SER A 12 -23.11 -12.62 4.01
CA SER A 12 -23.25 -12.76 5.47
C SER A 12 -22.32 -11.85 6.28
N TYR A 13 -21.52 -11.00 5.62
CA TYR A 13 -20.58 -10.14 6.33
C TYR A 13 -21.30 -8.94 6.95
N TYR A 14 -21.02 -8.70 8.23
CA TYR A 14 -21.43 -7.49 8.92
C TYR A 14 -20.76 -6.25 8.30
N LEU A 15 -21.44 -5.10 8.36
CA LEU A 15 -20.98 -3.81 7.84
C LEU A 15 -19.54 -3.47 8.24
N GLN A 16 -19.14 -3.80 9.47
CA GLN A 16 -17.78 -3.55 9.94
C GLN A 16 -16.73 -4.33 9.13
N ARG A 17 -17.00 -5.62 8.87
CA ARG A 17 -16.11 -6.47 8.07
C ARG A 17 -16.07 -6.01 6.60
N LEU A 18 -17.18 -5.51 6.09
CA LEU A 18 -17.23 -4.91 4.75
C LEU A 18 -16.35 -3.66 4.65
N ALA A 19 -16.41 -2.80 5.66
CA ALA A 19 -15.60 -1.60 5.73
C ALA A 19 -14.10 -1.93 5.82
N GLU A 20 -13.73 -2.95 6.60
CA GLU A 20 -12.35 -3.44 6.69
C GLU A 20 -11.83 -3.95 5.34
N ILE A 21 -12.60 -4.78 4.65
CA ILE A 21 -12.23 -5.32 3.33
C ILE A 21 -12.11 -4.18 2.29
N TYR A 22 -13.06 -3.25 2.29
CA TYR A 22 -13.03 -2.10 1.39
C TYR A 22 -11.78 -1.22 1.61
N VAL A 23 -11.45 -0.94 2.87
CA VAL A 23 -10.23 -0.17 3.20
C VAL A 23 -8.97 -0.94 2.83
N ALA A 24 -8.90 -2.24 3.11
CA ALA A 24 -7.76 -3.06 2.74
C ALA A 24 -7.55 -3.06 1.21
N GLU A 25 -8.62 -3.18 0.43
CA GLU A 25 -8.57 -3.13 -1.03
C GLU A 25 -8.13 -1.75 -1.54
N ILE A 26 -8.63 -0.65 -0.97
CA ILE A 26 -8.18 0.70 -1.31
C ILE A 26 -6.69 0.86 -1.01
N VAL A 27 -6.27 0.49 0.20
CA VAL A 27 -4.87 0.59 0.61
C VAL A 27 -3.97 -0.23 -0.31
N TRP A 28 -4.43 -1.40 -0.74
CA TRP A 28 -3.73 -2.27 -1.69
C TRP A 28 -3.68 -1.68 -3.12
N LEU A 29 -4.82 -1.30 -3.69
CA LEU A 29 -4.94 -0.74 -5.04
C LEU A 29 -4.18 0.58 -5.19
N TYR A 30 -4.34 1.45 -4.21
CA TYR A 30 -3.68 2.75 -4.16
C TYR A 30 -2.37 2.69 -3.41
N GLY A 31 -1.80 1.50 -3.16
CA GLY A 31 -0.49 1.22 -2.56
C GLY A 31 -0.11 2.17 -1.42
N MET A 32 -1.11 2.60 -0.63
CA MET A 32 -0.85 3.57 0.43
C MET A 32 -0.06 2.85 1.49
N PRO A 33 1.10 3.38 1.93
CA PRO A 33 1.80 2.84 3.07
C PRO A 33 0.82 2.76 4.24
N VAL A 34 0.70 1.58 4.87
CA VAL A 34 -0.07 1.40 6.11
C VAL A 34 0.45 2.35 7.20
N SER A 35 1.69 2.83 7.08
CA SER A 35 2.25 3.89 7.93
C SER A 35 1.48 5.22 7.83
N ILE A 36 0.92 5.61 6.68
CA ILE A 36 0.11 6.83 6.58
C ILE A 36 -1.19 6.66 7.38
N THR A 37 -1.77 5.45 7.39
CA THR A 37 -2.95 5.12 8.20
C THR A 37 -2.63 4.86 9.68
N LEU A 38 -1.37 4.52 10.02
CA LEU A 38 -0.88 4.31 11.39
C LEU A 38 -0.29 5.58 12.04
N ASP A 39 0.24 6.52 11.26
CA ASP A 39 0.68 7.85 11.71
C ASP A 39 -0.50 8.75 12.07
N LEU A 40 -1.72 8.33 11.69
CA LEU A 40 -2.95 8.92 12.18
C LEU A 40 -3.07 8.61 13.67
N ASP A 41 -3.06 9.67 14.47
CA ASP A 41 -3.16 9.66 15.92
C ASP A 41 -3.99 8.49 16.45
N PRO A 42 -3.44 7.62 17.32
CA PRO A 42 -4.16 6.50 17.91
C PRO A 42 -5.47 6.91 18.63
N ARG A 43 -5.62 8.19 18.96
CA ARG A 43 -6.84 8.77 19.55
C ARG A 43 -8.02 8.85 18.57
N PHE A 44 -7.78 8.78 17.26
CA PHE A 44 -8.86 8.75 16.28
C PHE A 44 -9.65 7.44 16.43
N LYS A 45 -10.95 7.57 16.69
CA LYS A 45 -11.86 6.42 16.82
C LYS A 45 -11.95 5.68 15.49
N SER A 46 -12.38 4.42 15.53
CA SER A 46 -12.40 3.53 14.36
C SER A 46 -13.03 4.18 13.11
N TRP A 47 -14.11 4.94 13.26
CA TRP A 47 -14.84 5.60 12.17
C TRP A 47 -14.13 6.83 11.57
N GLU A 48 -13.36 7.60 12.36
CA GLU A 48 -12.65 8.82 11.92
C GLU A 48 -11.53 8.49 10.94
N ARG A 49 -10.93 7.30 11.06
CA ARG A 49 -9.95 6.78 10.11
C ARG A 49 -10.55 6.58 8.71
N TYR A 50 -11.83 6.21 8.63
CA TYR A 50 -12.51 6.06 7.34
C TYR A 50 -12.82 7.41 6.70
N LEU A 51 -13.12 8.45 7.47
CA LEU A 51 -13.32 9.79 6.92
C LEU A 51 -12.10 10.28 6.17
N LEU A 52 -10.91 10.12 6.75
CA LEU A 52 -9.66 10.55 6.14
C LEU A 52 -9.36 9.80 4.83
N LEU A 53 -9.67 8.50 4.78
CA LEU A 53 -9.55 7.71 3.55
C LEU A 53 -10.56 8.15 2.48
N VAL A 54 -11.80 8.43 2.88
CA VAL A 54 -12.84 8.93 1.95
C VAL A 54 -12.46 10.29 1.39
N GLU A 55 -12.00 11.20 2.24
CA GLU A 55 -11.51 12.52 1.85
C GLU A 55 -10.30 12.40 0.90
N PHE A 56 -9.35 11.51 1.21
CA PHE A 56 -8.22 11.23 0.35
C PHE A 56 -8.66 10.74 -1.04
N ILE A 57 -9.56 9.76 -1.11
CA ILE A 57 -10.07 9.24 -2.38
C ILE A 57 -10.82 10.33 -3.14
N TYR A 58 -11.66 11.10 -2.45
CA TYR A 58 -12.42 12.20 -3.03
C TYR A 58 -11.50 13.25 -3.67
N ASN A 59 -10.45 13.65 -2.94
CA ASN A 59 -9.50 14.67 -3.38
C ASN A 59 -8.63 14.19 -4.56
N ASN A 60 -8.34 12.89 -4.62
CA ASN A 60 -7.53 12.29 -5.69
C ASN A 60 -8.35 11.77 -6.87
N SER A 61 -9.67 11.74 -6.76
CA SER A 61 -10.55 11.26 -7.81
C SER A 61 -10.75 12.31 -8.90
N TYR A 62 -10.82 11.84 -10.15
CA TYR A 62 -11.11 12.70 -11.29
C TYR A 62 -12.55 13.24 -11.24
N GLN A 63 -12.69 14.56 -11.25
CA GLN A 63 -13.98 15.23 -11.29
C GLN A 63 -14.26 15.78 -12.69
N ALA A 64 -15.37 15.33 -13.27
CA ALA A 64 -15.71 15.62 -14.66
C ALA A 64 -16.00 17.10 -14.93
N SER A 65 -16.60 17.83 -13.97
CA SER A 65 -16.94 19.25 -14.14
C SER A 65 -15.73 20.17 -14.22
N ILE A 66 -14.66 19.84 -13.49
CA ILE A 66 -13.38 20.59 -13.51
C ILE A 66 -12.31 19.92 -14.39
N GLN A 67 -12.64 18.76 -14.96
CA GLN A 67 -11.77 17.93 -15.81
C GLN A 67 -10.41 17.56 -15.19
N ILE A 68 -10.31 17.61 -13.87
CA ILE A 68 -9.08 17.35 -13.11
C ILE A 68 -9.44 16.78 -11.73
N ALA A 69 -8.48 16.21 -11.00
CA ALA A 69 -8.67 15.88 -9.59
C ALA A 69 -8.55 17.14 -8.71
N HIS A 70 -9.26 17.21 -7.58
CA HIS A 70 -9.16 18.36 -6.68
C HIS A 70 -7.73 18.59 -6.18
N PHE A 71 -7.00 17.52 -5.83
CA PHE A 71 -5.60 17.62 -5.41
C PHE A 71 -4.74 18.28 -6.49
N GLU A 72 -4.93 17.87 -7.74
CA GLU A 72 -4.22 18.44 -8.89
C GLU A 72 -4.58 19.92 -9.10
N ALA A 73 -5.85 20.29 -8.92
CA ALA A 73 -6.29 21.68 -9.01
C ALA A 73 -5.68 22.57 -7.91
N LEU A 74 -5.59 22.06 -6.68
CA LEU A 74 -5.11 22.82 -5.52
C LEU A 74 -3.59 22.98 -5.52
N TYR A 75 -2.84 21.93 -5.84
CA TYR A 75 -1.39 21.91 -5.71
C TYR A 75 -0.64 22.00 -7.04
N GLY A 76 -1.35 22.00 -8.16
CA GLY A 76 -0.74 22.09 -9.50
C GLY A 76 0.11 20.89 -9.89
N ARG A 77 -0.02 19.76 -9.18
CA ARG A 77 0.73 18.52 -9.43
C ARG A 77 -0.14 17.29 -9.21
N ARG A 78 0.17 16.21 -9.94
CA ARG A 78 -0.46 14.90 -9.69
C ARG A 78 -0.03 14.35 -8.34
N PHE A 79 -0.96 13.67 -7.66
CA PHE A 79 -0.62 12.92 -6.46
C PHE A 79 0.39 11.82 -6.83
N PRO A 80 1.51 11.67 -6.10
CA PRO A 80 2.47 10.63 -6.39
C PRO A 80 1.80 9.27 -6.19
N THR A 81 1.60 8.53 -7.27
CA THR A 81 1.16 7.14 -7.17
C THR A 81 2.21 6.32 -6.41
N PRO A 82 1.79 5.27 -5.66
CA PRO A 82 2.64 4.44 -4.80
C PRO A 82 3.90 3.88 -5.42
N LEU A 83 3.92 3.66 -6.74
CA LEU A 83 5.12 3.26 -7.47
C LEU A 83 6.28 4.25 -7.23
N CYS A 84 5.96 5.53 -7.00
CA CYS A 84 6.92 6.57 -6.61
C CYS A 84 7.25 6.55 -5.10
N TRP A 85 6.37 6.00 -4.25
CA TRP A 85 6.60 5.85 -2.81
C TRP A 85 7.49 4.66 -2.47
N VAL A 86 7.38 3.54 -3.19
CA VAL A 86 8.29 2.39 -3.04
C VAL A 86 9.73 2.83 -3.23
N GLN A 87 10.01 3.64 -4.26
CA GLN A 87 11.35 4.18 -4.51
C GLN A 87 11.84 5.17 -3.43
N LEU A 88 10.94 5.86 -2.74
CA LEU A 88 11.28 6.79 -1.65
C LEU A 88 11.48 6.06 -0.31
N TYR A 89 10.82 4.92 -0.12
CA TYR A 89 10.89 4.10 1.10
C TYR A 89 12.00 3.04 1.03
N GLU A 90 12.24 2.42 -0.12
CA GLU A 90 13.39 1.53 -0.37
C GLU A 90 14.71 2.28 -0.15
N LYS A 91 14.78 3.54 -0.59
CA LYS A 91 15.95 4.40 -0.36
C LYS A 91 16.23 4.72 1.10
N LYS A 92 15.25 4.52 2.00
CA LYS A 92 15.35 4.88 3.41
C LYS A 92 15.45 3.67 4.35
N ILE A 93 15.04 2.47 3.93
CA ILE A 93 14.89 1.31 4.84
C ILE A 93 15.75 0.10 4.50
N ILE A 94 16.30 0.00 3.28
CA ILE A 94 17.26 -1.06 2.97
C ILE A 94 18.67 -0.53 3.25
N GLY A 95 19.11 -0.68 4.50
CA GLY A 95 20.52 -0.52 4.84
C GLY A 95 21.36 -1.60 4.15
N PRO A 96 22.62 -1.31 3.75
CA PRO A 96 23.52 -2.29 3.10
C PRO A 96 23.67 -3.59 3.90
N GLU A 97 23.53 -3.51 5.22
CA GLU A 97 23.72 -4.59 6.18
C GLU A 97 22.72 -5.74 6.01
N LEU A 98 21.44 -5.44 5.74
CA LEU A 98 20.42 -6.47 5.49
C LEU A 98 20.58 -7.14 4.12
N VAL A 99 21.13 -6.42 3.14
CA VAL A 99 21.44 -6.99 1.82
C VAL A 99 22.61 -7.96 1.96
N CYS A 100 23.67 -7.57 2.67
CA CYS A 100 24.78 -8.48 2.97
C CYS A 100 24.33 -9.71 3.78
N GLU A 101 23.48 -9.54 4.80
CA GLU A 101 22.99 -10.68 5.60
C GLU A 101 22.14 -11.66 4.79
N THR A 102 21.34 -11.16 3.84
CA THR A 102 20.53 -12.01 2.97
C THR A 102 21.39 -12.71 1.91
N GLU A 103 22.38 -12.04 1.35
CA GLU A 103 23.36 -12.64 0.43
C GLU A 103 24.15 -13.78 1.10
N ASP A 104 24.64 -13.58 2.32
CA ASP A 104 25.37 -14.59 3.07
C ASP A 104 24.50 -15.81 3.42
N ARG A 105 23.23 -15.57 3.78
CA ARG A 105 22.27 -16.65 4.03
C ARG A 105 21.95 -17.45 2.78
N VAL A 106 21.77 -16.80 1.64
CA VAL A 106 21.54 -17.46 0.35
C VAL A 106 22.75 -18.31 -0.03
N LYS A 107 23.96 -17.77 0.16
CA LYS A 107 25.21 -18.49 -0.11
C LYS A 107 25.34 -19.76 0.74
N LEU A 108 25.04 -19.67 2.04
CA LEU A 108 25.03 -20.82 2.95
C LEU A 108 24.01 -21.89 2.55
N ILE A 109 22.82 -21.49 2.10
CA ILE A 109 21.78 -22.42 1.62
C ILE A 109 22.26 -23.13 0.35
N CYS A 110 22.82 -22.40 -0.61
CA CYS A 110 23.38 -22.96 -1.84
C CYS A 110 24.50 -23.97 -1.56
N GLU A 111 25.41 -23.66 -0.63
CA GLU A 111 26.48 -24.58 -0.22
C GLU A 111 25.94 -25.86 0.40
N LYS A 112 24.93 -25.76 1.28
CA LYS A 112 24.27 -26.93 1.87
C LYS A 112 23.53 -27.79 0.85
N LEU A 113 22.84 -27.16 -0.10
CA LEU A 113 22.15 -27.87 -1.18
C LEU A 113 23.15 -28.60 -2.08
N LYS A 114 24.27 -27.96 -2.41
CA LYS A 114 25.34 -28.57 -3.21
C LYS A 114 25.99 -29.75 -2.48
N ALA A 115 26.33 -29.57 -1.20
CA ALA A 115 26.89 -30.64 -0.37
C ALA A 115 25.92 -31.81 -0.14
N ALA A 116 24.61 -31.59 -0.15
CA ALA A 116 23.61 -32.65 -0.09
C ALA A 116 23.48 -33.40 -1.44
N SER A 117 23.61 -32.68 -2.56
CA SER A 117 23.59 -33.25 -3.91
C SER A 117 24.82 -34.12 -4.20
N ASP A 118 26.02 -33.69 -3.78
CA ASP A 118 27.29 -34.37 -4.04
C ASP A 118 27.50 -35.64 -3.17
N ARG A 119 26.63 -35.89 -2.18
CA ARG A 119 26.64 -37.11 -1.34
C ARG A 119 25.91 -38.31 -1.97
N LYS A 120 25.42 -38.16 -3.18
CA LYS A 120 24.67 -39.18 -3.93
C LYS A 120 25.55 -39.78 -5.02
#